data_AF-A0A2H9LHP5-F1
#
_entry.id   AF-A0A2H9LHP5-F1
#
_cell.length_a   1.000
_cell.length_b   1.000
_cell.length_c   1.000
_cell.angle_alpha   90.00
_cell.angle_beta   90.00
_cell.angle_gamma   90.00
#
_symmetry.space_group_name_H-M   'P 1'
#
loop_
_entity.id
_entity.type
_entity.pdbx_description
1 polymer ?
#
loop_
_entity_poly.entity_id
_entity_poly.type
_entity_poly.pdbx_seq_one_letter_code
_entity_poly.pdbx_strand_id
1 'polypeptide(L)' 'MNKSLIIIGIVLLVIGIVAGAFITTQSHLFGLYTTTSTPYAAYMIPLLVGGIILIIVGALTGKKE' A
#
# COMPACT_ATOMS: atom_id res chain seq x y z
N MET A 1 -4.44 -9.62 -22.13
CA MET A 1 -4.55 -9.06 -20.77
C MET A 1 -3.13 -8.90 -20.22
N ASN A 2 -2.67 -7.70 -19.82
CA ASN A 2 -1.25 -7.54 -19.44
C ASN A 2 -1.07 -7.97 -17.98
N LYS A 3 -0.72 -9.26 -17.81
CA LYS A 3 -0.61 -9.91 -16.50
C LYS A 3 0.41 -9.20 -15.59
N SER A 4 1.48 -8.65 -16.15
CA SER A 4 2.53 -7.97 -15.38
C SER A 4 2.01 -6.70 -14.69
N LEU A 5 1.24 -5.86 -15.39
CA LEU A 5 0.66 -4.65 -14.78
C LEU A 5 -0.34 -4.97 -13.67
N ILE A 6 -1.16 -6.00 -13.87
CA ILE A 6 -2.14 -6.46 -12.89
C ILE A 6 -1.43 -6.97 -11.63
N ILE A 7 -0.37 -7.78 -11.80
CA ILE A 7 0.44 -8.28 -10.67
C ILE A 7 1.06 -7.13 -9.89
N ILE A 8 1.66 -6.14 -10.56
CA ILE A 8 2.26 -4.96 -9.91
C ILE A 8 1.19 -4.16 -9.15
N GLY A 9 0.01 -3.97 -9.75
CA GLY A 9 -1.11 -3.29 -9.09
C GLY A 9 -1.59 -4.02 -7.83
N ILE A 10 -1.71 -5.36 -7.88
CA ILE A 10 -2.05 -6.19 -6.71
C ILE A 10 -0.98 -6.06 -5.62
N VAL A 11 0.30 -6.11 -5.98
CA VAL A 11 1.40 -5.94 -5.02
C VAL A 11 1.33 -4.57 -4.33
N LEU A 12 1.05 -3.50 -5.10
CA LEU A 12 0.85 -2.16 -4.55
C LEU A 12 -0.35 -2.08 -3.60
N LEU A 13 -1.45 -2.79 -3.91
CA LEU A 13 -2.60 -2.87 -3.00
C LEU A 13 -2.22 -3.54 -1.68
N VAL A 14 -1.52 -4.68 -1.74
CA VAL A 14 -1.08 -5.40 -0.54
C VAL A 14 -0.16 -4.51 0.31
N ILE A 15 0.81 -3.84 -0.31
CA ILE A 15 1.71 -2.91 0.38
C ILE A 15 0.92 -1.73 0.99
N GLY A 16 -0.06 -1.18 0.28
CA GLY A 16 -0.92 -0.10 0.78
C GLY A 16 -1.72 -0.50 2.01
N ILE A 17 -2.33 -1.69 2.01
CA ILE A 17 -3.09 -2.22 3.15
C ILE A 17 -2.14 -2.44 4.35
N VAL A 18 -0.99 -3.06 4.12
CA VAL A 18 0.01 -3.30 5.17
C VAL A 18 0.53 -1.98 5.74
N ALA A 19 0.78 -0.98 4.90
CA ALA A 19 1.20 0.35 5.32
C ALA A 19 0.17 1.06 6.22
N GLY A 20 -1.12 0.88 5.94
CA GLY A 20 -2.20 1.42 6.78
C GLY A 20 -2.37 0.69 8.11
N ALA A 21 -2.12 -0.63 8.13
CA ALA A 21 -2.22 -1.46 9.32
C ALA A 21 -0.94 -1.49 10.18
N PHE A 22 0.18 -0.98 9.66
CA PHE A 22 1.46 -1.00 10.37
C PHE A 22 1.50 0.07 11.47
N ILE A 23 1.26 -0.38 12.70
CA ILE A 23 1.32 0.44 13.90
C ILE A 23 2.64 0.14 14.61
N THR A 24 3.41 1.18 14.92
CA THR A 24 4.62 1.06 15.74
C THR A 24 4.39 1.72 17.09
N THR A 25 4.80 1.02 18.14
CA THR A 25 4.72 1.49 19.52
C THR A 25 6.12 1.60 20.07
N GLN A 26 6.57 2.81 20.38
CA GLN A 26 7.88 3.04 20.97
C GLN A 26 7.71 3.51 22.42
N SER A 27 8.44 2.86 23.33
CA SER A 27 8.53 3.26 24.72
C SER A 27 9.75 4.18 24.89
N HIS A 28 9.52 5.37 25.41
CA HIS A 28 10.54 6.37 25.71
C HIS A 28 10.74 6.50 27.23
N LEU A 29 11.91 7.01 27.63
CA LEU A 29 12.25 7.29 29.04
C LEU A 29 12.00 6.12 30.00
N PHE A 30 12.64 4.96 29.75
CA PHE A 30 12.49 3.75 30.58
C PHE A 30 11.04 3.27 30.77
N GLY A 31 10.15 3.55 29.81
CA GLY A 31 8.76 3.09 29.83
C GLY A 31 7.77 4.07 30.49
N LEU A 32 8.21 5.27 30.88
CA LEU A 32 7.32 6.32 31.41
C LEU A 32 6.40 6.93 30.34
N TYR A 33 6.78 6.83 29.06
CA TYR A 33 6.01 7.38 27.96
C TYR A 33 5.94 6.37 26.82
N THR A 34 4.75 6.17 26.25
CA THR A 34 4.54 5.28 25.11
C THR A 34 3.94 6.08 23.97
N THR A 35 4.61 6.09 22.82
CA THR A 35 4.13 6.74 21.61
C THR A 35 3.74 5.71 20.58
N THR A 36 2.47 5.72 20.21
CA THR A 36 1.92 4.91 19.12
C THR A 36 1.88 5.77 17.87
N SER A 37 2.51 5.31 16.79
CA SER A 37 2.53 6.02 15.52
C SER A 37 2.19 5.09 14.35
N THR A 38 1.62 5.67 13.32
CA THR A 38 1.30 5.01 12.04
C THR A 38 2.14 5.64 10.93
N PRO A 39 3.46 5.36 10.89
CA PRO A 39 4.42 6.09 10.06
C PRO A 39 4.12 6.01 8.57
N TYR A 40 3.45 4.94 8.13
CA TYR A 40 3.15 4.70 6.72
C TYR A 40 1.70 5.00 6.33
N ALA A 41 0.86 5.46 7.27
CA ALA A 41 -0.55 5.74 6.99
C ALA A 41 -0.74 6.79 5.87
N ALA A 42 0.17 7.76 5.76
CA ALA A 42 0.14 8.77 4.70
C ALA A 42 0.28 8.17 3.28
N TYR A 43 0.95 7.02 3.15
CA TYR A 43 1.17 6.34 1.86
C TYR A 43 0.06 5.35 1.51
N MET A 44 -0.83 5.01 2.46
CA MET A 44 -1.91 4.05 2.25
C MET A 44 -2.79 4.43 1.07
N ILE A 45 -3.32 5.67 1.05
CA ILE A 45 -4.25 6.12 0.01
C ILE A 45 -3.57 6.18 -1.37
N PRO A 46 -2.38 6.81 -1.54
CA PRO A 46 -1.68 6.81 -2.82
C PRO A 46 -1.38 5.41 -3.36
N LEU A 47 -0.95 4.47 -2.49
CA LEU A 47 -0.64 3.09 -2.87
C LEU A 47 -1.89 2.33 -3.32
N LEU A 48 -3.01 2.50 -2.59
CA LEU A 48 -4.29 1.88 -2.95
C LEU A 48 -4.80 2.41 -4.28
N VAL A 49 -4.85 3.74 -4.44
CA VAL A 49 -5.36 4.38 -5.67
C VAL A 49 -4.46 4.04 -6.85
N GLY A 50 -3.14 4.12 -6.70
CA GLY A 50 -2.18 3.74 -7.74
C GLY A 50 -2.30 2.28 -8.15
N GLY A 51 -2.45 1.36 -7.18
CA GLY A 51 -2.68 -0.05 -7.45
C GLY A 51 -3.97 -0.32 -8.22
N ILE A 52 -5.08 0.31 -7.84
CA ILE A 52 -6.37 0.20 -8.57
C ILE A 52 -6.22 0.70 -10.00
N ILE A 53 -5.60 1.87 -10.20
CA ILE A 53 -5.40 2.45 -11.54
C ILE A 53 -4.58 1.50 -12.41
N LEU A 54 -3.50 0.93 -11.88
CA LEU A 54 -2.66 -0.02 -12.62
C LEU A 54 -3.41 -1.31 -12.98
N ILE A 55 -4.29 -1.81 -12.12
CA ILE A 55 -5.14 -2.97 -12.42
C ILE A 55 -6.11 -2.63 -13.55
N ILE A 56 -6.78 -1.47 -13.49
CA ILE A 56 -7.71 -1.01 -14.52
C ILE A 56 -6.97 -0.85 -15.86
N VAL A 57 -5.82 -0.17 -15.86
CA VAL A 57 -5.00 0.03 -17.06
C VAL A 57 -4.47 -1.31 -17.60
N GLY A 58 -4.00 -2.22 -16.75
CA GLY A 58 -3.53 -3.55 -17.16
C GLY A 58 -4.63 -4.43 -17.77
N ALA A 59 -5.86 -4.31 -17.23
CA ALA A 59 -7.04 -4.97 -17.76
C ALA A 59 -7.47 -4.41 -19.12
N LEU A 60 -7.42 -3.08 -19.30
CA LEU A 60 -7.80 -2.40 -20.54
C LEU A 60 -6.74 -2.50 -21.64
N THR A 61 -5.47 -2.21 -21.34
CA THR A 61 -4.36 -2.23 -22.30
C THR A 61 -4.02 -3.65 -22.74
N GLY A 62 -4.29 -4.64 -21.90
CA GLY A 62 -4.16 -6.03 -22.27
C GLY A 62 -5.11 -6.53 -23.36
N LYS A 63 -6.07 -5.73 -23.84
CA LYS A 63 -6.86 -6.07 -25.04
C LYS A 63 -6.15 -5.71 -26.35
N LYS A 64 -5.05 -4.97 -26.30
CA LYS A 64 -4.21 -4.68 -27.48
C LYS A 64 -3.09 -5.71 -27.55
N GLU A 65 -3.46 -6.91 -27.96
CA GLU A 65 -2.67 -7.95 -28.65
C GLU A 65 -3.53 -9.20 -28.80
#